data_AF-A0A5C4X7Z1-F1
#
_entry.id   AF-A0A5C4X7Z1-F1
#
_cell.length_a   1.000
_cell.length_b   1.000
_cell.length_c   1.000
_cell.angle_alpha   90.00
_cell.angle_beta   90.00
_cell.angle_gamma   90.00
#
_symmetry.space_group_name_H-M   'P 1'
#
loop_
_entity.id
_entity.type
_entity.pdbx_description
1 polymer ?
#
loop_
_entity_poly.entity_id
_entity_poly.type
_entity_poly.pdbx_seq_one_letter_code
_entity_poly.pdbx_strand_id
1 'polypeptide(L)'
;MTRRAGAAVGDDGAGAGSGAQTEAAAAHDSWDDDVARGLVPPSAWAADEQARARGRVAVFNAGRPGGLDGWTMDARQYAALREVILTALDEAGPEGILLKDLVALTQAELGEHELFPKGRLRNCCTFTKVDLEARGLVRRLPGRGAKRVALAPRP
;
A
#
# COMPACT_ATOMS: atom_id res chain seq x y z
N MET A 1 -54.70 4.30 -53.14
CA MET A 1 -56.12 4.08 -52.80
C MET A 1 -56.15 3.41 -51.43
N THR A 2 -56.83 3.82 -50.36
CA THR A 2 -57.69 4.95 -49.99
C THR A 2 -57.91 4.79 -48.48
N ARG A 3 -57.67 5.86 -47.67
CA ARG A 3 -58.26 6.26 -46.34
C ARG A 3 -58.50 5.17 -45.26
N ARG A 4 -58.27 5.39 -43.95
CA ARG A 4 -58.84 6.40 -43.00
C ARG A 4 -58.19 6.08 -41.62
N ALA A 5 -57.55 7.02 -40.91
CA ALA A 5 -58.07 7.93 -39.88
C ALA A 5 -58.86 7.28 -38.72
N GLY A 6 -58.44 7.53 -37.47
CA GLY A 6 -59.24 7.32 -36.26
C GLY A 6 -58.42 7.38 -34.96
N ALA A 7 -58.60 8.45 -34.19
CA ALA A 7 -57.98 8.73 -32.89
C ALA A 7 -58.93 8.45 -31.72
N ALA A 8 -58.39 8.11 -30.54
CA ALA A 8 -58.89 8.35 -29.17
C ALA A 8 -57.86 7.71 -28.20
N VAL A 9 -57.10 8.44 -27.38
CA VAL A 9 -57.44 9.08 -26.09
C VAL A 9 -58.16 8.15 -25.12
N GLY A 10 -57.43 7.74 -24.08
CA GLY A 10 -57.89 7.08 -22.87
C GLY A 10 -56.82 7.27 -21.80
N ASP A 11 -57.09 8.22 -20.91
CA ASP A 11 -56.32 8.60 -19.72
C ASP A 11 -56.71 7.68 -18.53
N ASP A 12 -56.09 7.92 -17.37
CA ASP A 12 -56.28 7.30 -16.05
C ASP A 12 -55.42 6.07 -15.70
N GLY A 13 -54.39 6.31 -14.87
CA GLY A 13 -53.66 5.26 -14.18
C GLY A 13 -52.50 5.76 -13.31
N ALA A 14 -52.85 6.38 -12.17
CA ALA A 14 -51.97 6.93 -11.15
C ALA A 14 -50.75 6.07 -10.76
N GLY A 15 -49.61 6.75 -10.56
CA GLY A 15 -48.39 6.19 -9.99
C GLY A 15 -47.49 7.28 -9.43
N ALA A 16 -47.94 7.94 -8.36
CA ALA A 16 -47.11 8.84 -7.56
C ALA A 16 -46.02 8.03 -6.83
N GLY A 17 -44.78 8.43 -7.01
CA GLY A 17 -43.62 7.80 -6.39
C GLY A 17 -42.41 8.72 -6.37
N SER A 18 -42.60 9.93 -5.84
CA SER A 18 -41.54 10.85 -5.43
C SER A 18 -40.76 10.21 -4.28
N GLY A 19 -39.68 9.49 -4.62
CA GLY A 19 -38.67 9.02 -3.68
C GLY A 19 -37.41 9.88 -3.82
N ALA A 20 -37.38 10.99 -3.10
CA ALA A 20 -36.19 11.77 -2.88
C ALA A 20 -35.11 10.90 -2.22
N GLN A 21 -33.87 11.11 -2.66
CA GLN A 21 -32.66 11.17 -1.84
C GLN A 21 -32.65 10.30 -0.58
N THR A 22 -31.98 9.14 -0.69
CA THR A 22 -31.11 8.70 0.40
C THR A 22 -29.84 8.14 -0.21
N GLU A 23 -28.86 9.04 -0.40
CA GLU A 23 -27.45 8.68 -0.31
C GLU A 23 -27.22 8.00 1.04
N ALA A 24 -27.10 6.68 1.04
CA ALA A 24 -26.50 5.95 2.16
C ALA A 24 -26.10 4.55 1.71
N ALA A 25 -24.85 4.20 2.02
CA ALA A 25 -24.20 2.90 1.94
C ALA A 25 -23.32 2.62 0.71
N ALA A 26 -22.45 3.58 0.37
CA ALA A 26 -21.08 3.27 -0.05
C ALA A 26 -20.10 3.74 1.05
N ALA A 27 -20.33 3.30 2.29
CA ALA A 27 -19.34 3.40 3.34
C ALA A 27 -18.62 2.06 3.40
N HIS A 28 -17.44 1.96 2.78
CA HIS A 28 -16.32 1.08 3.15
C HIS A 28 -15.28 1.03 2.01
N ASP A 29 -14.69 2.18 1.67
CA ASP A 29 -13.37 2.18 1.01
C ASP A 29 -12.62 3.52 1.20
N SER A 30 -12.62 4.05 2.43
CA SER A 30 -11.76 5.19 2.78
C SER A 30 -10.61 4.70 3.64
N TRP A 31 -9.72 3.90 3.04
CA TRP A 31 -8.39 3.65 3.56
C TRP A 31 -7.30 4.38 2.76
N ASP A 32 -7.68 5.07 1.68
CA ASP A 32 -6.74 5.56 0.67
C ASP A 32 -6.37 7.05 0.76
N ASP A 33 -7.08 7.90 1.51
CA ASP A 33 -6.79 9.36 1.51
C ASP A 33 -6.03 9.89 2.74
N ASP A 34 -6.24 9.35 3.95
CA ASP A 34 -5.53 9.85 5.15
C ASP A 34 -4.09 9.32 5.29
N VAL A 35 -3.72 8.32 4.48
CA VAL A 35 -2.43 7.62 4.58
C VAL A 35 -1.38 8.24 3.64
N ALA A 36 -1.65 9.40 3.02
CA ALA A 36 -0.72 10.05 2.12
C ALA A 36 -0.21 11.39 2.70
N ARG A 37 1.06 11.37 3.13
CA ARG A 37 1.96 12.54 3.36
C ARG A 37 2.10 13.12 4.79
N GLY A 38 1.67 12.43 5.86
CA GLY A 38 1.88 12.84 7.27
C GLY A 38 2.28 11.73 8.27
N LEU A 39 2.94 10.67 7.82
CA LEU A 39 2.66 9.26 8.19
C LEU A 39 3.37 8.62 9.40
N VAL A 40 4.32 9.29 10.03
CA VAL A 40 5.05 8.72 11.18
C VAL A 40 5.27 9.83 12.22
N PRO A 41 4.76 9.69 13.45
CA PRO A 41 4.83 10.76 14.44
C PRO A 41 6.29 11.00 14.89
N PRO A 42 6.63 12.20 15.37
CA PRO A 42 7.98 12.51 15.86
C PRO A 42 8.49 11.52 16.93
N SER A 43 7.60 10.97 17.75
CA SER A 43 7.94 9.95 18.75
C SER A 43 8.49 8.66 18.13
N ALA A 44 8.00 8.24 16.96
CA ALA A 44 8.51 7.08 16.24
C ALA A 44 9.89 7.36 15.64
N TRP A 45 10.13 8.58 15.13
CA TRP A 45 11.45 9.00 14.69
C TRP A 45 12.47 9.02 15.83
N ALA A 46 12.09 9.55 17.00
CA ALA A 46 12.94 9.50 18.18
C ALA A 46 13.25 8.04 18.62
N ALA A 47 12.27 7.13 18.49
CA ALA A 47 12.49 5.71 18.75
C ALA A 47 13.45 5.05 17.74
N ASP A 48 13.39 5.42 16.46
CA ASP A 48 14.36 4.98 15.45
C ASP A 48 15.77 5.48 15.76
N GLU A 49 15.91 6.75 16.14
CA GLU A 49 17.20 7.31 16.55
C GLU A 49 17.81 6.54 17.74
N GLN A 50 17.00 6.27 18.77
CA GLN A 50 17.41 5.44 19.91
C GLN A 50 17.73 3.98 19.52
N ALA A 51 17.05 3.42 18.52
CA ALA A 51 17.38 2.10 17.99
C ALA A 51 18.74 2.13 17.24
N ARG A 52 18.97 3.17 16.44
CA ARG A 52 20.21 3.36 15.66
C ARG A 52 21.43 3.56 16.52
N ALA A 53 21.29 4.27 17.64
CA ALA A 53 22.34 4.38 18.66
C ALA A 53 22.79 3.01 19.21
N ARG A 54 21.98 1.96 19.07
CA ARG A 54 22.26 0.58 19.50
C ARG A 54 22.51 -0.37 18.31
N GLY A 55 22.78 0.16 17.11
CA GLY A 55 23.04 -0.64 15.91
C GLY A 55 21.80 -1.29 15.30
N ARG A 56 20.60 -0.77 15.59
CA ARG A 56 19.32 -1.31 15.08
C ARG A 56 18.51 -0.24 14.35
N VAL A 57 17.46 -0.65 13.67
CA VAL A 57 16.48 0.24 13.03
C VAL A 57 15.11 -0.06 13.62
N ALA A 58 14.40 0.97 14.06
CA ALA A 58 12.99 0.83 14.39
C ALA A 58 12.20 0.84 13.09
N VAL A 59 11.39 -0.20 12.90
CA VAL A 59 10.62 -0.35 11.66
C VAL A 59 9.30 0.39 11.80
N PHE A 60 9.09 1.32 10.88
CA PHE A 60 7.87 2.10 10.83
C PHE A 60 6.74 1.34 10.15
N ASN A 61 5.52 1.61 10.60
CA ASN A 61 4.31 1.13 9.98
C ASN A 61 3.21 2.18 10.17
N ALA A 62 2.93 2.91 9.09
CA ALA A 62 1.96 4.00 9.10
C ALA A 62 0.52 3.54 9.42
N GLY A 63 0.21 2.25 9.24
CA GLY A 63 -1.10 1.68 9.59
C GLY A 63 -1.24 1.31 11.08
N ARG A 64 -0.21 1.52 11.90
CA ARG A 64 -0.24 1.23 13.35
C ARG A 64 -0.40 2.51 14.16
N PRO A 65 -1.14 2.48 15.28
CA PRO A 65 -1.12 3.55 16.26
C PRO A 65 0.32 3.87 16.68
N GLY A 66 0.72 5.15 16.59
CA GLY A 66 2.07 5.59 16.92
C GLY A 66 3.13 5.34 15.82
N GLY A 67 2.76 4.82 14.65
CA GLY A 67 3.63 4.72 13.46
C GLY A 67 4.77 3.70 13.56
N LEU A 68 4.80 2.87 14.61
CA LEU A 68 5.79 1.81 14.80
C LEU A 68 5.16 0.43 14.59
N ASP A 69 5.92 -0.50 14.03
CA ASP A 69 5.49 -1.90 13.88
C ASP A 69 5.72 -2.72 15.17
N GLY A 70 6.46 -2.18 16.15
CA GLY A 70 6.73 -2.82 17.45
C GLY A 70 7.97 -3.72 17.47
N TRP A 71 8.74 -3.78 16.39
CA TRP A 71 9.96 -4.57 16.27
C TRP A 71 11.14 -3.72 15.74
N THR A 72 12.35 -4.24 15.90
CA THR A 72 13.59 -3.61 15.39
C THR A 72 14.41 -4.62 14.60
N MET A 73 15.13 -4.15 13.58
CA MET A 73 16.05 -4.97 12.77
C MET A 73 17.50 -4.56 13.05
N ASP A 74 18.45 -5.48 12.87
CA ASP A 74 19.86 -5.10 12.84
C ASP A 74 20.11 -4.10 11.69
N ALA A 75 20.93 -3.07 11.94
CA ALA A 75 21.11 -1.99 10.97
C ALA A 75 21.78 -2.44 9.66
N ARG A 76 22.69 -3.43 9.71
CA ARG A 76 23.35 -3.97 8.52
C ARG A 76 22.38 -4.83 7.71
N GLN A 77 21.59 -5.67 8.38
CA GLN A 77 20.52 -6.43 7.74
C GLN A 77 19.51 -5.50 7.05
N TYR A 78 19.09 -4.43 7.73
CA TYR A 78 18.16 -3.45 7.17
C TYR A 78 18.76 -2.75 5.95
N ALA A 79 20.02 -2.32 6.02
CA ALA A 79 20.69 -1.65 4.91
C ALA A 79 20.76 -2.56 3.66
N ALA A 80 21.17 -3.82 3.83
CA ALA A 80 21.25 -4.79 2.73
C ALA A 80 19.86 -5.04 2.09
N LEU A 81 18.83 -5.26 2.91
CA LEU A 81 17.46 -5.43 2.39
C LEU A 81 16.94 -4.18 1.69
N ARG A 82 17.19 -3.01 2.27
CA ARG A 82 16.79 -1.72 1.69
C ARG A 82 17.44 -1.52 0.33
N GLU A 83 18.73 -1.81 0.20
CA GLU A 83 19.45 -1.70 -1.07
C GLU A 83 18.83 -2.59 -2.14
N VAL A 84 18.72 -3.89 -1.87
CA VAL A 84 18.13 -4.85 -2.82
C VAL A 84 16.70 -4.45 -3.21
N ILE A 85 15.87 -4.05 -2.24
CA ILE A 85 14.49 -3.63 -2.51
C ILE A 85 14.46 -2.39 -3.40
N LEU A 86 15.22 -1.34 -3.08
CA LEU A 86 15.17 -0.09 -3.82
C LEU A 86 15.73 -0.25 -5.24
N THR A 87 16.80 -1.04 -5.41
CA THR A 87 17.35 -1.37 -6.74
C THR A 87 16.32 -2.14 -7.57
N ALA A 88 15.71 -3.19 -7.02
CA ALA A 88 14.69 -3.95 -7.74
C ALA A 88 13.47 -3.11 -8.13
N LEU A 89 13.08 -2.14 -7.30
CA LEU A 89 11.98 -1.23 -7.61
C LEU A 89 12.35 -0.15 -8.63
N ASP A 90 13.60 0.29 -8.66
CA ASP A 90 14.13 1.18 -9.69
C ASP A 90 14.12 0.50 -11.06
N GLU A 91 14.64 -0.73 -11.12
CA GLU A 91 14.66 -1.55 -12.34
C GLU A 91 13.25 -1.91 -12.85
N ALA A 92 12.30 -2.16 -11.95
CA ALA A 92 10.91 -2.44 -12.31
C ALA A 92 10.17 -1.21 -12.86
N GLY A 93 10.66 -0.01 -12.58
CA GLY A 93 10.06 1.24 -13.05
C GLY A 93 8.64 1.51 -12.50
N PRO A 94 7.83 2.33 -13.21
CA PRO A 94 6.56 2.84 -12.69
C PRO A 94 5.47 1.76 -12.51
N GLU A 95 5.55 0.66 -13.27
CA GLU A 95 4.65 -0.49 -13.19
C GLU A 95 4.88 -1.35 -11.94
N GLY A 96 6.04 -1.15 -11.30
CA GLY A 96 6.43 -1.84 -10.08
C GLY A 96 6.54 -3.35 -10.23
N ILE A 97 6.76 -4.00 -9.10
CA ILE A 97 6.94 -5.45 -8.98
C ILE A 97 5.86 -6.04 -8.08
N LEU A 98 5.48 -7.30 -8.31
CA LEU A 98 4.63 -8.03 -7.38
C LEU A 98 5.38 -8.27 -6.07
N LEU A 99 4.70 -8.08 -4.93
CA LEU A 99 5.30 -8.31 -3.61
C LEU A 99 5.86 -9.73 -3.45
N LYS A 100 5.20 -10.73 -4.04
CA LYS A 100 5.70 -12.11 -4.02
C LYS A 100 7.03 -12.28 -4.75
N ASP A 101 7.22 -11.55 -5.84
CA ASP A 101 8.42 -11.64 -6.69
C ASP A 101 9.55 -10.84 -6.04
N LEU A 102 9.24 -9.70 -5.39
CA LEU A 102 10.20 -8.98 -4.54
C LEU A 102 10.71 -9.83 -3.37
N VAL A 103 9.82 -10.59 -2.72
CA VAL A 103 10.21 -11.55 -1.67
C VAL A 103 11.10 -12.65 -2.23
N ALA A 104 10.77 -13.20 -3.41
CA ALA A 104 11.60 -14.22 -4.06
C ALA A 104 12.98 -13.67 -4.44
N LEU A 105 13.06 -12.44 -4.96
CA LEU A 105 14.30 -11.76 -5.31
C LEU A 105 15.18 -11.54 -4.08
N THR A 106 14.64 -10.93 -3.02
CA THR A 106 15.40 -10.74 -1.77
C THR A 106 15.89 -12.08 -1.18
N GLN A 107 15.08 -13.14 -1.30
CA GLN A 107 15.46 -14.48 -0.88
C GLN A 107 16.61 -15.07 -1.71
N ALA A 108 16.64 -14.80 -3.02
CA ALA A 108 17.72 -15.24 -3.91
C ALA A 108 19.03 -14.48 -3.64
N GLU A 109 18.96 -13.16 -3.48
CA GLU A 109 20.14 -12.30 -3.30
C GLU A 109 20.79 -12.44 -1.91
N LEU A 110 19.97 -12.55 -0.86
CA LEU A 110 20.44 -12.44 0.52
C LEU A 110 20.22 -13.73 1.35
N GLY A 111 19.63 -14.77 0.76
CA GLY A 111 19.26 -16.01 1.48
C GLY A 111 20.44 -16.77 2.09
N GLU A 112 21.60 -16.70 1.45
CA GLU A 112 22.85 -17.32 1.90
C GLU A 112 23.85 -16.30 2.47
N HIS A 113 23.47 -15.02 2.52
CA HIS A 113 24.34 -13.95 2.99
C HIS A 113 24.61 -14.07 4.49
N GLU A 114 25.84 -13.82 4.93
CA GLU A 114 26.28 -14.00 6.33
C GLU A 114 25.44 -13.21 7.37
N LEU A 115 24.93 -12.06 6.96
CA LEU A 115 24.00 -11.24 7.76
C LEU A 115 22.69 -11.97 8.07
N PHE A 116 22.32 -13.00 7.33
CA PHE A 116 21.06 -13.74 7.49
C PHE A 116 21.33 -15.23 7.73
N PRO A 117 21.87 -15.62 8.90
CA PRO A 117 22.31 -16.99 9.16
C PRO A 117 21.18 -18.03 9.15
N LYS A 118 19.92 -17.60 9.25
CA LYS A 118 18.73 -18.47 9.13
C LYS A 118 18.14 -18.50 7.73
N GLY A 119 18.61 -17.63 6.83
CA GLY A 119 18.22 -17.54 5.42
C GLY A 119 16.75 -17.30 5.13
N ARG A 120 15.91 -16.95 6.12
CA ARG A 120 14.46 -16.76 5.92
C ARG A 120 14.13 -15.27 5.83
N LEU A 121 13.87 -14.79 4.61
CA LEU A 121 13.77 -13.35 4.35
C LEU A 121 12.37 -12.80 4.12
N ARG A 122 11.35 -13.66 3.97
CA ARG A 122 9.97 -13.21 3.72
C ARG A 122 9.49 -12.11 4.67
N ASN A 123 9.65 -12.33 5.97
CA ASN A 123 9.24 -11.34 6.97
C ASN A 123 10.15 -10.11 6.92
N CYS A 124 11.46 -10.29 6.85
CA CYS A 124 12.41 -9.18 6.80
C CYS A 124 12.16 -8.26 5.59
N CYS A 125 11.91 -8.82 4.40
CA CYS A 125 11.53 -8.08 3.21
C CYS A 125 10.18 -7.37 3.40
N THR A 126 9.14 -8.08 3.87
CA THR A 126 7.80 -7.50 4.06
C THR A 126 7.84 -6.30 5.00
N PHE A 127 8.52 -6.43 6.13
CA PHE A 127 8.59 -5.38 7.12
C PHE A 127 9.49 -4.22 6.68
N THR A 128 10.63 -4.49 6.04
CA THR A 128 11.48 -3.44 5.45
C THR A 128 10.67 -2.64 4.42
N LYS A 129 9.90 -3.33 3.57
CA LYS A 129 9.01 -2.69 2.59
C LYS A 129 7.97 -1.80 3.28
N VAL A 130 7.34 -2.24 4.37
CA VAL A 130 6.35 -1.44 5.11
C VAL A 130 6.99 -0.20 5.73
N ASP A 131 8.21 -0.32 6.24
CA ASP A 131 8.98 0.84 6.73
C ASP A 131 9.34 1.81 5.60
N LEU A 132 9.74 1.31 4.43
CA LEU A 132 9.99 2.16 3.26
C LEU A 132 8.73 2.87 2.77
N GLU A 133 7.55 2.24 2.89
CA GLU A 133 6.26 2.90 2.64
C GLU A 133 6.03 4.04 3.63
N ALA A 134 6.19 3.77 4.93
CA ALA A 134 6.00 4.77 5.98
C ALA A 134 7.00 5.94 5.88
N ARG A 135 8.21 5.69 5.38
CA ARG A 135 9.23 6.71 5.09
C ARG A 135 9.02 7.44 3.76
N GLY A 136 8.01 7.08 2.99
CA GLY A 136 7.68 7.71 1.71
C GLY A 136 8.66 7.39 0.58
N LEU A 137 9.41 6.29 0.67
CA LEU A 137 10.35 5.85 -0.37
C LEU A 137 9.71 4.89 -1.38
N VAL A 138 8.69 4.17 -0.93
CA VAL A 138 7.96 3.16 -1.72
C VAL A 138 6.47 3.43 -1.61
N ARG A 139 5.72 3.07 -2.65
CA ARG A 139 4.25 3.14 -2.65
C ARG A 139 3.64 1.81 -3.11
N ARG A 140 2.42 1.56 -2.66
CA ARG A 140 1.57 0.49 -3.21
C ARG A 140 0.92 1.00 -4.48
N LEU A 141 0.83 0.13 -5.48
CA LEU A 141 0.05 0.44 -6.67
C LEU A 141 -1.38 -0.08 -6.48
N PRO A 142 -2.41 0.73 -6.78
CA PRO A 142 -3.79 0.30 -6.72
C PRO A 142 -4.08 -0.75 -7.80
N GLY A 143 -5.06 -1.63 -7.55
CA GLY A 143 -5.51 -2.59 -8.56
C GLY A 143 -6.21 -3.81 -7.97
N ARG A 144 -7.07 -4.45 -8.77
CA ARG A 144 -7.64 -5.77 -8.46
C ARG A 144 -6.59 -6.84 -8.77
N GLY A 145 -6.14 -7.57 -7.76
CA GLY A 145 -5.23 -8.72 -7.93
C GLY A 145 -4.03 -8.70 -6.99
N ALA A 146 -2.91 -9.27 -7.46
CA ALA A 146 -1.70 -9.41 -6.65
C ALA A 146 -1.08 -8.04 -6.33
N LYS A 147 -0.72 -7.85 -5.05
CA LYS A 147 -0.21 -6.57 -4.54
C LYS A 147 1.10 -6.18 -5.22
N ARG A 148 1.12 -4.99 -5.84
CA ARG A 148 2.30 -4.38 -6.47
C ARG A 148 2.88 -3.26 -5.62
N VAL A 149 4.19 -3.07 -5.76
CA VAL A 149 4.95 -1.98 -5.14
C VAL A 149 5.88 -1.35 -6.16
N ALA A 150 6.06 -0.03 -6.06
CA ALA A 150 6.95 0.76 -6.89
C ALA A 150 7.65 1.83 -6.03
N LEU A 151 8.70 2.47 -6.57
CA LEU A 151 9.26 3.66 -5.94
C LEU A 151 8.20 4.75 -5.81
N ALA A 152 8.27 5.49 -4.71
CA ALA A 152 7.51 6.73 -4.59
C ALA A 152 8.06 7.76 -5.59
N PRO A 153 7.20 8.56 -6.25
CA PRO A 153 7.66 9.65 -7.10
C PRO A 153 8.54 10.60 -6.28
N ARG A 154 9.69 11.01 -6.83
CA ARG A 154 10.48 12.08 -6.21
C ARG A 154 9.62 13.35 -6.14
N PRO A 155 9.64 14.07 -5.01
CA PRO A 155 8.91 15.33 -4.88
C PRO A 155 9.39 16.38 -5.88
#